data_AF-A0A4Y2K7G7-F1
#
_entry.id   AF-A0A4Y2K7G7-F1
#
_cell.length_a   1.000
_cell.length_b   1.000
_cell.length_c   1.000
_cell.angle_alpha   90.00
_cell.angle_beta   90.00
_cell.angle_gamma   90.00
#
_symmetry.space_group_name_H-M   'P 1'
#
loop_
_entity.id
_entity.type
_entity.pdbx_description
1 polymer ?
#
loop_
_entity_poly.entity_id
_entity_poly.type
_entity_poly.pdbx_seq_one_letter_code
_entity_poly.pdbx_strand_id
1 'polypeptide(L)'
;MDKEIKTEFEISRVAFRPPPFSEHDPDIWFAHIESQFSGAGISEDSTKYHALVSALDSRILSQARDIVLAPPRDDAYTALKERIISLFSQSENA
;
A
#
# COMPACT_ATOMS: atom_id res chain seq x y z
N MET A 1 -13.68 -9.78 -43.04
CA MET A 1 -13.93 -8.44 -42.47
C MET A 1 -14.24 -8.67 -41.00
N ASP A 2 -13.16 -8.96 -40.29
CA ASP A 2 -13.18 -9.41 -38.90
C ASP A 2 -13.38 -8.16 -38.04
N LYS A 3 -14.59 -8.02 -37.50
CA LYS A 3 -14.88 -6.96 -36.54
C LYS A 3 -14.19 -7.34 -35.23
N GLU A 4 -13.03 -6.74 -35.02
CA GLU A 4 -12.33 -6.71 -33.75
C GLU A 4 -13.28 -6.15 -32.69
N ILE A 5 -13.77 -7.02 -31.79
CA ILE A 5 -14.57 -6.60 -30.65
C ILE A 5 -13.59 -5.98 -29.65
N LYS A 6 -13.43 -4.65 -29.70
CA LYS A 6 -12.86 -3.90 -28.58
C LYS A 6 -13.88 -3.90 -27.46
N THR A 7 -13.75 -4.86 -26.55
CA THR A 7 -14.47 -4.83 -25.29
C THR A 7 -13.85 -3.73 -24.43
N GLU A 8 -14.32 -2.50 -24.63
CA GLU A 8 -14.10 -1.41 -23.67
C GLU A 8 -14.87 -1.77 -22.40
N PHE A 9 -14.20 -2.45 -21.47
CA PHE A 9 -14.68 -2.53 -20.09
C PHE A 9 -14.56 -1.13 -19.51
N GLU A 10 -15.70 -0.46 -19.26
CA GLU A 10 -15.74 0.75 -18.44
C GLU A 10 -15.31 0.38 -17.01
N ILE A 11 -14.01 0.44 -16.73
CA ILE A 11 -13.49 0.29 -15.38
C ILE A 11 -13.74 1.62 -14.67
N SER A 12 -14.81 1.67 -13.89
CA SER A 12 -15.02 2.74 -12.92
C SER A 12 -13.88 2.71 -11.91
N ARG A 13 -12.95 3.68 -11.99
CA ARG A 13 -11.81 3.75 -11.06
C ARG A 13 -12.33 3.98 -9.64
N VAL A 14 -12.03 3.04 -8.74
CA VAL A 14 -12.36 3.17 -7.32
C VAL A 14 -11.41 4.19 -6.71
N ALA A 15 -11.95 5.17 -5.98
CA ALA A 15 -11.11 6.11 -5.23
C ALA A 15 -10.38 5.36 -4.12
N PHE A 16 -9.06 5.57 -3.98
CA PHE A 16 -8.28 5.03 -2.87
C PHE A 16 -8.80 5.60 -1.54
N ARG A 17 -9.27 4.71 -0.66
CA ARG A 17 -9.77 5.04 0.68
C ARG A 17 -9.23 3.99 1.65
N PRO A 18 -8.07 4.21 2.26
CA PRO A 18 -7.46 3.22 3.12
C PRO A 18 -8.39 2.93 4.31
N PRO A 19 -8.57 1.66 4.68
CA PRO A 19 -9.25 1.32 5.93
C PRO A 19 -8.39 1.74 7.12
N PRO A 20 -8.97 1.89 8.33
CA PRO A 20 -8.19 2.10 9.55
C PRO A 20 -7.09 1.04 9.69
N PHE A 21 -5.88 1.44 10.08
CA PHE A 21 -4.77 0.52 10.27
C PHE A 21 -5.06 -0.47 11.41
N SER A 22 -4.73 -1.74 11.19
CA SER A 22 -4.86 -2.82 12.19
C SER A 22 -3.48 -3.33 12.56
N GLU A 23 -3.09 -3.13 13.83
CA GLU A 23 -1.84 -3.67 14.38
C GLU A 23 -1.90 -5.18 14.61
N HIS A 24 -3.10 -5.76 14.73
CA HIS A 24 -3.30 -7.18 15.01
C HIS A 24 -2.97 -8.08 13.83
N ASP A 25 -3.20 -7.59 12.61
CA ASP A 25 -2.96 -8.35 11.37
C ASP A 25 -2.59 -7.37 10.25
N PRO A 26 -1.33 -6.91 10.21
CA PRO A 26 -0.86 -5.98 9.20
C PRO A 26 -0.90 -6.60 7.79
N ASP A 27 -0.70 -7.91 7.66
CA ASP A 27 -0.73 -8.61 6.37
C ASP A 27 -2.09 -8.51 5.69
N ILE A 28 -3.18 -8.77 6.43
CA ILE A 28 -4.54 -8.61 5.89
C ILE A 28 -4.84 -7.14 5.57
N TRP A 29 -4.36 -6.19 6.39
CA TRP A 29 -4.53 -4.77 6.09
C TRP A 29 -3.83 -4.36 4.79
N PHE A 30 -2.61 -4.83 4.57
CA PHE A 30 -1.87 -4.59 3.33
C PHE A 30 -2.56 -5.20 2.11
N ALA A 31 -3.06 -6.43 2.22
CA ALA A 31 -3.82 -7.08 1.14
C ALA A 31 -5.05 -6.25 0.73
N HIS A 32 -5.71 -5.61 1.70
CA HIS A 32 -6.87 -4.74 1.42
C HIS A 32 -6.45 -3.48 0.64
N ILE A 33 -5.43 -2.73 1.09
CA ILE A 33 -5.02 -1.51 0.37
C ILE A 33 -4.43 -1.81 -1.00
N GLU A 34 -3.75 -2.95 -1.18
CA GLU A 34 -3.19 -3.37 -2.46
C GLU A 34 -4.29 -3.72 -3.48
N SER A 35 -5.40 -4.31 -3.02
CA SER A 35 -6.60 -4.50 -3.84
C SER A 35 -7.18 -3.16 -4.31
N GLN A 36 -7.22 -2.15 -3.43
CA GLN A 36 -7.67 -0.81 -3.81
C GLN A 36 -6.71 -0.12 -4.79
N PHE A 37 -5.39 -0.27 -4.61
CA PHE A 37 -4.42 0.23 -5.57
C PHE A 37 -4.67 -0.35 -6.96
N SER A 38 -4.85 -1.66 -7.05
CA SER A 38 -5.19 -2.34 -8.30
C SER A 38 -6.47 -1.79 -8.93
N GLY A 39 -7.56 -1.68 -8.14
CA GLY A 39 -8.84 -1.15 -8.61
C GLY A 39 -8.83 0.34 -9.00
N ALA A 40 -7.90 1.12 -8.44
CA ALA A 40 -7.69 2.53 -8.76
C ALA A 40 -6.71 2.74 -9.94
N GLY A 41 -6.05 1.68 -10.42
CA GLY A 41 -4.98 1.78 -11.42
C GLY A 41 -3.67 2.36 -10.87
N ILE A 42 -3.45 2.29 -9.55
CA ILE A 42 -2.22 2.72 -8.89
C ILE A 42 -1.21 1.57 -8.97
N SER A 43 -0.29 1.65 -9.93
CA SER A 43 0.75 0.66 -10.14
C SER A 43 2.14 1.13 -9.72
N GLU A 44 2.42 2.43 -9.85
CA GLU A 44 3.73 3.03 -9.55
C GLU A 44 4.08 2.94 -8.07
N ASP A 45 5.30 2.47 -7.78
CA ASP A 45 5.84 2.30 -6.42
C ASP A 45 5.79 3.62 -5.63
N SER A 46 6.23 4.72 -6.24
CA SER A 46 6.21 6.06 -5.64
C SER A 46 4.79 6.49 -5.22
N THR A 47 3.79 6.22 -6.07
CA THR A 47 2.39 6.55 -5.76
C THR A 47 1.87 5.69 -4.62
N LYS A 48 2.18 4.38 -4.60
CA LYS A 48 1.83 3.48 -3.49
C LYS A 48 2.49 3.91 -2.19
N TYR A 49 3.76 4.30 -2.24
CA TYR A 49 4.50 4.81 -1.08
C TYR A 49 3.85 6.06 -0.50
N HIS A 50 3.54 7.06 -1.32
CA HIS A 50 2.87 8.28 -0.83
C HIS A 50 1.46 8.01 -0.29
N ALA A 51 0.72 7.11 -0.93
CA ALA A 51 -0.58 6.66 -0.45
C ALA A 51 -0.47 5.96 0.92
N LEU A 52 0.53 5.10 1.10
CA LEU A 52 0.82 4.42 2.36
C LEU A 52 1.21 5.40 3.46
N VAL A 53 2.12 6.35 3.18
CA VAL A 53 2.50 7.41 4.14
C VAL A 53 1.28 8.25 4.54
N SER A 54 0.36 8.50 3.62
CA SER A 54 -0.89 9.25 3.91
C SER A 54 -1.93 8.43 4.68
N ALA A 55 -1.86 7.10 4.61
CA ALA A 55 -2.81 6.18 5.24
C ALA A 55 -2.47 5.84 6.70
N LEU A 56 -1.22 6.10 7.13
CA LEU A 56 -0.71 5.68 8.43
C LEU A 56 -0.51 6.86 9.37
N ASP A 57 -0.78 6.63 10.66
CA ASP A 57 -0.59 7.63 11.69
C ASP A 57 0.88 7.88 12.00
N SER A 58 1.17 9.08 12.50
CA SER A 58 2.54 9.54 12.81
C SER A 58 3.28 8.64 13.78
N ARG A 59 2.59 7.95 14.71
CA ARG A 59 3.18 6.96 15.62
C ARG A 59 3.79 5.78 14.85
N ILE A 60 3.12 5.27 13.82
CA ILE A 60 3.62 4.14 13.02
C ILE A 60 4.76 4.61 12.13
N LEU A 61 4.58 5.75 11.44
CA LEU A 61 5.62 6.34 10.60
C LEU A 61 6.91 6.65 11.37
N SER A 62 6.79 7.03 12.66
CA SER A 62 7.94 7.30 13.51
C SER A 62 8.81 6.06 13.76
N GLN A 63 8.24 4.85 13.73
CA GLN A 63 8.99 3.59 13.89
C GLN A 63 9.74 3.19 12.60
N ALA A 64 9.37 3.77 11.46
CA ALA A 64 10.03 3.58 10.16
C ALA A 64 10.66 4.90 9.64
N ARG A 65 11.03 5.80 10.56
CA ARG A 65 11.43 7.18 10.23
C ARG A 65 12.57 7.27 9.21
N ASP A 66 13.51 6.35 9.27
CA ASP A 66 14.63 6.26 8.34
C ASP A 66 14.16 6.09 6.88
N ILE A 67 13.17 5.22 6.65
CA ILE A 67 12.57 4.98 5.33
C ILE A 67 11.63 6.12 4.94
N VAL A 68 10.92 6.72 5.90
CA VAL A 68 10.00 7.82 5.62
C VAL A 68 10.73 9.10 5.22
N LEU A 69 11.87 9.40 5.86
CA LEU A 69 12.63 10.63 5.60
C LEU A 69 13.70 10.48 4.52
N ALA A 70 14.18 9.27 4.30
CA ALA A 70 15.13 8.94 3.25
C ALA A 70 14.66 7.67 2.53
N PRO A 71 13.56 7.74 1.75
CA PRO A 71 13.08 6.58 1.02
C PRO A 71 14.14 6.08 0.03
N PRO A 72 14.26 4.75 -0.15
CA PRO A 72 15.13 4.20 -1.16
C PRO A 72 14.65 4.64 -2.56
N ARG A 73 15.57 4.65 -3.52
CA ARG A 73 15.26 5.07 -4.90
C ARG A 73 14.25 4.16 -5.57
N ASP A 74 14.39 2.86 -5.33
CA ASP A 74 13.56 1.80 -5.90
C ASP A 74 12.91 1.04 -4.74
N ASP A 75 11.71 0.52 -4.97
CA ASP A 75 10.97 -0.31 -4.01
C ASP A 75 10.68 0.37 -2.65
N ALA A 76 10.41 1.68 -2.64
CA ALA A 76 10.14 2.44 -1.43
C ALA A 76 8.87 1.99 -0.72
N TYR A 77 7.83 1.63 -1.48
CA TYR A 77 6.62 1.05 -0.91
C TYR A 77 6.93 -0.30 -0.24
N THR A 78 7.66 -1.17 -0.94
CA THR A 78 8.00 -2.51 -0.43
C THR A 78 8.83 -2.41 0.85
N ALA A 79 9.86 -1.57 0.86
CA ALA A 79 10.70 -1.36 2.03
C ALA A 79 9.89 -0.87 3.25
N LEU A 80 8.98 0.09 3.04
CA LEU A 80 8.12 0.60 4.11
C LEU A 80 7.12 -0.45 4.60
N LYS A 81 6.49 -1.19 3.67
CA LYS A 81 5.58 -2.31 3.97
C LYS A 81 6.26 -3.37 4.84
N GLU A 82 7.41 -3.87 4.41
CA GLU A 82 8.16 -4.90 5.13
C GLU A 82 8.57 -4.44 6.53
N ARG A 83 9.03 -3.19 6.67
CA ARG A 83 9.34 -2.61 7.98
C ARG A 83 8.12 -2.62 8.89
N ILE A 84 6.96 -2.19 8.39
CA ILE A 84 5.72 -2.13 9.18
C ILE A 84 5.27 -3.53 9.60
N ILE A 85 5.24 -4.49 8.67
CA ILE A 85 4.88 -5.88 9.00
C ILE A 85 5.82 -6.41 10.08
N SER A 86 7.14 -6.24 9.91
CA SER A 86 8.13 -6.70 10.89
C SER A 86 7.97 -6.07 12.28
N LEU A 87 7.47 -4.83 12.40
CA LEU A 87 7.24 -4.19 13.70
C LEU A 87 6.12 -4.88 14.49
N PHE A 88 5.08 -5.34 13.81
CA PHE A 88 3.91 -5.94 14.45
C PHE A 88 3.96 -7.47 14.49
N SER A 89 4.69 -8.13 13.60
CA SER A 89 4.97 -9.57 13.69
C SER A 89 5.85 -9.95 14.89
N GLN A 90 6.64 -9.03 15.44
CA GLN A 90 7.50 -9.29 16.61
C GLN A 90 6.79 -9.10 17.96
N SER A 91 5.58 -8.52 17.98
CA SER A 91 4.83 -8.31 19.23
C SER A 91 4.16 -9.58 19.78
N GLU A 92 4.25 -10.74 19.10
CA GLU A 92 3.78 -12.03 19.62
C GLU A 92 4.81 -12.78 20.49
N ASN A 93 5.99 -12.20 20.81
CA ASN A 93 7.05 -12.94 21.51
C ASN A 93 7.71 -12.21 22.70
N ALA A 94 6.95 -11.43 23.47
CA ALA A 94 7.42 -10.86 24.76
C ALA A 94 6.57 -11.35 25.94
#